data_AF-A0A8X6XYE2-F1
#
_entry.id   AF-A0A8X6XYE2-F1
#
_cell.length_a   1.000
_cell.length_b   1.000
_cell.length_c   1.000
_cell.angle_alpha   90.00
_cell.angle_beta   90.00
_cell.angle_gamma   90.00
#
_symmetry.space_group_name_H-M   'P 1'
#
loop_
_entity.id
_entity.type
_entity.pdbx_description
1 polymer ?
#
loop_
_entity_poly.entity_id
_entity_poly.type
_entity_poly.pdbx_seq_one_letter_code
_entity_poly.pdbx_strand_id
1 'polypeptide(L)'
;MEGQRRCLGCKIVLAVLGVVSGASIFVSFIYYKNYNAAIWGLLTGIFAAVVLRLHISYRRRVLHLKHTADSLQIVKVCGLILSFTAITASIVYFILAAVGHQGYKIEDDGYAPAGIFALLSLKWTVMMFFEGRKYEKLLRSTGVEEAAPTSYNSVESGIVD
;
A
#
# COMPACT_ATOMS: atom_id res chain seq x y z
N MET A 1 -16.09 16.26 -8.23
CA MET A 1 -15.76 14.80 -8.16
C MET A 1 -14.79 14.31 -9.25
N GLU A 2 -14.51 15.08 -10.31
CA GLU A 2 -13.63 14.63 -11.41
C GLU A 2 -12.13 14.63 -11.10
N GLY A 3 -11.64 15.59 -10.30
CA GLY A 3 -10.23 15.63 -9.87
C GLY A 3 -9.79 14.39 -9.09
N GLN A 4 -10.68 13.82 -8.28
CA GLN A 4 -10.42 12.61 -7.50
C GLN A 4 -10.33 11.34 -8.37
N ARG A 5 -11.08 11.28 -9.49
CA ARG A 5 -11.04 10.15 -10.43
C ARG A 5 -9.74 10.11 -11.24
N ARG A 6 -9.23 11.27 -11.67
CA ARG A 6 -7.94 11.37 -12.40
C ARG A 6 -6.74 11.00 -11.51
N CYS A 7 -6.74 11.46 -10.27
CA CYS A 7 -5.69 11.12 -9.30
C CYS A 7 -5.62 9.61 -9.01
N LEU A 8 -6.77 8.93 -8.96
CA LEU A 8 -6.83 7.48 -8.77
C LEU A 8 -6.27 6.71 -9.97
N GLY A 9 -6.56 7.17 -11.19
CA GLY A 9 -5.99 6.60 -12.42
C GLY A 9 -4.46 6.64 -12.42
N CYS A 10 -3.86 7.79 -12.09
CA CYS A 10 -2.40 7.94 -11.99
C CYS A 10 -1.81 6.99 -10.93
N LYS A 11 -2.48 6.82 -9.79
CA LYS A 11 -2.04 5.89 -8.74
C LYS A 11 -2.08 4.43 -9.20
N ILE A 12 -3.11 4.04 -9.95
CA ILE A 12 -3.21 2.70 -10.54
C ILE A 12 -2.06 2.47 -11.53
N VAL A 13 -1.79 3.43 -12.43
CA VAL A 13 -0.68 3.32 -13.38
C VAL A 13 0.66 3.22 -12.65
N LEU A 14 0.90 4.05 -11.64
CA LEU A 14 2.11 3.98 -10.80
C LEU A 14 2.25 2.63 -10.09
N ALA A 15 1.15 2.06 -9.61
CA ALA A 15 1.16 0.74 -8.97
C ALA A 15 1.47 -0.38 -9.99
N VAL A 16 0.91 -0.32 -11.20
CA VAL A 16 1.24 -1.25 -12.29
C VAL A 16 2.71 -1.16 -12.67
N LEU A 17 3.23 0.06 -12.85
CA LEU A 17 4.66 0.29 -13.09
C LEU A 17 5.52 -0.27 -11.96
N GLY A 18 5.06 -0.14 -10.71
CA GLY A 18 5.70 -0.76 -9.55
C GLY A 18 5.78 -2.28 -9.65
N VAL A 19 4.68 -2.95 -10.00
CA VAL A 19 4.64 -4.42 -10.18
C VAL A 19 5.59 -4.86 -11.30
N VAL A 20 5.54 -4.19 -12.45
CA VAL A 20 6.40 -4.51 -13.60
C VAL A 20 7.86 -4.29 -13.22
N SER A 21 8.19 -3.16 -12.58
CA SER A 21 9.55 -2.88 -12.14
C SER A 21 10.08 -3.92 -11.15
N GLY A 22 9.27 -4.35 -10.17
CA GLY A 22 9.67 -5.38 -9.20
C GLY A 22 9.95 -6.74 -9.85
N ALA A 23 9.12 -7.14 -10.82
CA ALA A 23 9.35 -8.35 -11.60
C ALA A 23 10.61 -8.24 -12.47
N SER A 24 10.84 -7.10 -13.14
CA SER A 24 12.05 -6.87 -13.93
C SER A 24 13.32 -6.89 -13.08
N ILE A 25 13.28 -6.30 -11.87
CA ILE A 25 14.39 -6.33 -10.91
C ILE A 25 14.68 -7.77 -10.49
N PHE A 26 13.65 -8.55 -10.12
CA PHE A 26 13.82 -9.95 -9.74
C PHE A 26 14.54 -10.78 -10.82
N VAL A 27 14.08 -10.68 -12.07
CA VAL A 27 14.70 -11.39 -13.20
C VAL A 27 16.15 -10.93 -13.43
N SER A 28 16.40 -9.62 -13.35
CA SER A 28 17.74 -9.06 -13.57
C SER A 28 18.73 -9.50 -12.49
N PHE A 29 18.35 -9.44 -11.21
CA PHE A 29 19.26 -9.76 -10.11
C PHE A 29 19.48 -11.28 -9.90
N ILE A 30 18.58 -12.12 -10.39
CA ILE A 30 18.85 -13.57 -10.53
C ILE A 30 20.02 -13.80 -11.50
N TYR A 31 20.07 -13.07 -12.61
CA TYR A 31 21.16 -13.19 -13.58
C TYR A 31 22.52 -12.79 -12.97
N TYR A 32 22.53 -11.75 -12.15
CA TYR A 32 23.72 -11.30 -11.39
C TYR A 32 24.05 -12.13 -10.15
N LYS A 33 23.36 -13.27 -9.93
CA LYS A 33 23.49 -14.17 -8.76
C LYS A 33 23.31 -13.49 -7.39
N ASN A 34 22.68 -12.31 -7.36
CA ASN A 34 22.42 -11.58 -6.14
C ASN A 34 20.99 -11.87 -5.66
N TYR A 35 20.85 -12.96 -4.90
CA TYR A 35 19.56 -13.43 -4.43
C TYR A 35 18.91 -12.49 -3.41
N ASN A 36 19.72 -11.80 -2.60
CA ASN A 36 19.23 -10.84 -1.62
C ASN A 36 18.46 -9.70 -2.32
N ALA A 37 19.09 -9.05 -3.30
CA ALA A 37 18.46 -7.98 -4.06
C ALA A 37 17.28 -8.48 -4.90
N ALA A 38 17.36 -9.70 -5.45
CA ALA A 38 16.26 -10.30 -6.20
C ALA A 38 15.01 -10.49 -5.32
N ILE A 39 15.15 -11.08 -4.13
CA ILE A 39 14.02 -11.30 -3.19
C ILE A 39 13.39 -9.97 -2.81
N TRP A 40 14.19 -8.94 -2.50
CA TRP A 40 13.66 -7.61 -2.21
C TRP A 40 12.96 -6.99 -3.42
N GLY A 41 13.50 -7.16 -4.63
CA GLY A 41 12.82 -6.78 -5.88
C GLY A 41 11.44 -7.44 -6.01
N LEU A 42 11.34 -8.75 -5.78
CA LEU A 42 10.07 -9.48 -5.81
C LEU A 42 9.10 -8.97 -4.74
N LEU A 43 9.57 -8.75 -3.50
CA LEU A 43 8.77 -8.20 -2.42
C LEU A 43 8.22 -6.81 -2.76
N THR A 44 9.02 -5.92 -3.37
CA THR A 44 8.52 -4.61 -3.84
C THR A 44 7.35 -4.77 -4.83
N GLY A 45 7.46 -5.72 -5.76
CA GLY A 45 6.42 -6.02 -6.74
C GLY A 45 5.15 -6.57 -6.10
N ILE A 46 5.29 -7.47 -5.12
CA ILE A 46 4.15 -8.01 -4.36
C ILE A 46 3.44 -6.89 -3.60
N PHE A 47 4.17 -6.00 -2.90
CA PHE A 47 3.56 -4.89 -2.19
C PHE A 47 2.84 -3.92 -3.14
N ALA A 48 3.44 -3.61 -4.29
CA ALA A 48 2.78 -2.82 -5.33
C ALA A 48 1.50 -3.50 -5.86
N ALA A 49 1.50 -4.83 -6.01
CA ALA A 49 0.33 -5.59 -6.45
C ALA A 49 -0.81 -5.55 -5.42
N VAL A 50 -0.49 -5.60 -4.12
CA VAL A 50 -1.49 -5.46 -3.06
C VAL A 50 -2.10 -4.06 -3.06
N VAL A 51 -1.29 -3.01 -3.24
CA VAL A 51 -1.79 -1.62 -3.39
C VAL A 51 -2.66 -1.48 -4.64
N LEU A 52 -2.26 -2.09 -5.75
CA LEU A 52 -3.06 -2.13 -6.98
C LEU A 52 -4.42 -2.82 -6.74
N ARG A 53 -4.43 -3.97 -6.07
CA ARG A 53 -5.66 -4.69 -5.70
C ARG A 53 -6.58 -3.81 -4.84
N LEU A 54 -6.02 -3.02 -3.92
CA LEU A 54 -6.77 -2.08 -3.10
C LEU A 54 -7.42 -0.98 -3.95
N HIS A 55 -6.68 -0.39 -4.90
CA HIS A 55 -7.23 0.64 -5.81
C HIS A 55 -8.29 0.08 -6.75
N ILE A 56 -8.12 -1.15 -7.25
CA ILE A 56 -9.12 -1.83 -8.09
C ILE A 56 -10.38 -2.12 -7.27
N SER A 57 -10.24 -2.61 -6.03
CA SER A 57 -11.36 -2.84 -5.12
C SER A 57 -12.11 -1.54 -4.86
N TYR A 58 -11.41 -0.43 -4.59
CA TYR A 58 -12.02 0.89 -4.44
C TYR A 58 -12.81 1.33 -5.69
N ARG A 59 -12.30 1.10 -6.91
CA ARG A 59 -13.06 1.38 -8.15
C ARG A 59 -14.32 0.53 -8.31
N ARG A 60 -14.34 -0.70 -7.79
CA ARG A 60 -15.49 -1.62 -7.90
C ARG A 60 -16.57 -1.38 -6.82
N ARG A 61 -16.39 -0.41 -5.91
CA ARG A 61 -17.32 -0.13 -4.78
C ARG A 61 -18.60 0.62 -5.19
N VAL A 62 -19.56 -0.10 -5.77
CA VAL A 62 -20.98 0.22 -5.64
C VAL A 62 -21.75 -0.87 -4.84
N LEU A 63 -21.19 -2.07 -4.58
CA LEU A 63 -22.04 -3.18 -4.08
C LEU A 63 -21.70 -3.82 -2.71
N HIS A 64 -20.54 -3.63 -2.08
CA HIS A 64 -20.18 -4.39 -0.85
C HIS A 64 -19.46 -3.56 0.24
N LEU A 65 -20.12 -2.51 0.76
CA LEU A 65 -19.53 -1.60 1.74
C LEU A 65 -19.11 -2.29 3.06
N LYS A 66 -19.88 -3.27 3.56
CA LYS A 66 -19.59 -3.98 4.83
C LYS A 66 -18.39 -4.92 4.77
N HIS A 67 -18.32 -5.79 3.76
CA HIS A 67 -17.23 -6.78 3.66
C HIS A 67 -15.85 -6.15 3.42
N THR A 68 -15.83 -4.91 2.91
CA THR A 68 -14.58 -4.22 2.59
C THR A 68 -13.97 -3.49 3.79
N ALA A 69 -14.66 -3.36 4.94
CA ALA A 69 -14.10 -2.73 6.14
C ALA A 69 -13.05 -3.62 6.82
N ASP A 70 -13.35 -4.92 7.00
CA ASP A 70 -12.43 -5.87 7.63
C ASP A 70 -11.18 -6.10 6.79
N SER A 71 -11.35 -6.28 5.46
CA SER A 71 -10.21 -6.40 4.54
C SER A 71 -9.33 -5.15 4.55
N LEU A 72 -9.89 -3.96 4.78
CA LEU A 72 -9.13 -2.71 4.85
C LEU A 72 -8.29 -2.63 6.13
N GLN A 73 -8.80 -3.13 7.26
CA GLN A 73 -8.06 -3.19 8.50
C GLN A 73 -6.87 -4.15 8.40
N ILE A 74 -7.06 -5.34 7.80
CA ILE A 74 -5.98 -6.31 7.59
C ILE A 74 -4.86 -5.69 6.74
N VAL A 75 -5.22 -5.05 5.62
CA VAL A 75 -4.27 -4.33 4.74
C VAL A 75 -3.52 -3.24 5.50
N LYS A 76 -4.18 -2.47 6.36
CA LYS A 76 -3.54 -1.43 7.18
C LYS A 76 -2.51 -2.02 8.15
N VAL A 77 -2.87 -3.07 8.89
CA VAL A 77 -1.98 -3.72 9.86
C VAL A 77 -0.79 -4.38 9.15
N CYS A 78 -1.04 -5.09 8.05
CA CYS A 78 0.03 -5.65 7.22
C CYS A 78 0.98 -4.56 6.70
N GLY A 79 0.46 -3.44 6.18
CA GLY A 79 1.28 -2.33 5.69
C GLY A 79 2.14 -1.71 6.78
N LEU A 80 1.65 -1.62 8.03
CA LEU A 80 2.41 -1.13 9.16
C LEU A 80 3.55 -2.08 9.53
N ILE A 81 3.26 -3.38 9.69
CA ILE A 81 4.27 -4.41 10.02
C ILE A 81 5.36 -4.45 8.95
N LEU A 82 4.96 -4.48 7.68
CA LEU A 82 5.89 -4.51 6.56
C LEU A 82 6.75 -3.25 6.46
N SER A 83 6.23 -2.09 6.89
CA SER A 83 7.02 -0.85 6.96
C SER A 83 8.14 -0.96 8.00
N PHE A 84 7.86 -1.50 9.18
CA PHE A 84 8.90 -1.76 10.18
C PHE A 84 9.92 -2.77 9.66
N THR A 85 9.48 -3.86 9.04
CA THR A 85 10.38 -4.85 8.43
C THR A 85 11.28 -4.21 7.37
N ALA A 86 10.73 -3.35 6.50
CA ALA A 86 11.50 -2.67 5.46
C ALA A 86 12.51 -1.67 6.02
N ILE A 87 12.16 -0.92 7.08
CA ILE A 87 13.09 -0.01 7.78
C ILE A 87 14.23 -0.82 8.40
N THR A 88 13.91 -1.84 9.18
CA THR A 88 14.91 -2.68 9.85
C THR A 88 15.83 -3.34 8.84
N ALA A 89 15.27 -3.94 7.78
CA ALA A 89 16.05 -4.55 6.72
C ALA A 89 16.97 -3.53 6.02
N SER A 90 16.45 -2.36 5.67
CA SER A 90 17.26 -1.29 5.07
C SER A 90 18.46 -0.94 5.95
N ILE A 91 18.25 -0.72 7.25
CA ILE A 91 19.33 -0.38 8.19
C ILE A 91 20.37 -1.51 8.24
N VAL A 92 19.93 -2.75 8.37
CA VAL A 92 20.82 -3.93 8.41
C VAL A 92 21.66 -4.04 7.15
N TYR A 93 21.07 -3.88 5.96
CA TYR A 93 21.81 -3.96 4.70
C TYR A 93 22.81 -2.81 4.52
N PHE A 94 22.48 -1.60 4.97
CA PHE A 94 23.44 -0.48 4.96
C PHE A 94 24.60 -0.72 5.93
N ILE A 95 24.34 -1.27 7.13
CA ILE A 95 25.38 -1.63 8.09
C ILE A 95 26.28 -2.74 7.52
N LEU A 96 25.69 -3.78 6.93
CA LEU A 96 26.45 -4.87 6.31
C LEU A 96 27.32 -4.37 5.13
N ALA A 97 26.79 -3.46 4.32
CA ALA A 97 27.56 -2.82 3.26
C ALA A 97 28.74 -1.99 3.82
N ALA A 98 28.51 -1.24 4.90
CA ALA A 98 29.54 -0.42 5.55
C ALA A 98 30.63 -1.27 6.21
N VAL A 99 30.26 -2.31 6.97
CA VAL A 99 31.18 -3.21 7.67
C VAL A 99 31.96 -4.09 6.68
N GLY A 100 31.31 -4.55 5.62
CA GLY A 100 31.97 -5.37 4.60
C GLY A 100 32.96 -4.60 3.72
N HIS A 101 33.06 -3.27 3.86
CA HIS A 101 33.76 -2.37 2.93
C HIS A 101 33.43 -2.66 1.46
N GLN A 102 32.24 -3.22 1.23
CA GLN A 102 31.74 -3.54 -0.09
C GLN A 102 31.15 -2.24 -0.60
N GLY A 103 31.83 -1.59 -1.54
CA GLY A 103 31.29 -0.42 -2.24
C GLY A 103 29.99 -0.76 -2.96
N TYR A 104 29.61 0.04 -3.96
CA TYR A 104 28.46 -0.29 -4.80
C TYR A 104 28.78 -1.47 -5.72
N LYS A 105 28.69 -2.70 -5.19
CA LYS A 105 28.79 -3.96 -5.94
C LYS A 105 27.40 -4.46 -6.27
N ILE A 106 27.20 -4.71 -7.56
CA ILE A 106 25.94 -5.22 -8.12
C ILE A 106 25.99 -6.74 -8.23
N GLU A 107 27.18 -7.30 -8.46
CA GLU A 107 27.44 -8.74 -8.61
C GLU A 107 27.68 -9.43 -7.25
N ASP A 108 27.25 -10.70 -7.17
CA ASP A 108 27.35 -11.59 -6.01
C ASP A 108 26.63 -11.06 -4.75
N ASP A 109 27.25 -11.15 -3.56
CA ASP A 109 26.69 -10.75 -2.26
C ASP A 109 26.63 -9.23 -2.03
N GLY A 110 26.39 -8.46 -3.09
CA GLY A 110 26.21 -7.01 -2.98
C GLY A 110 25.01 -6.64 -2.11
N TYR A 111 25.25 -6.14 -0.90
CA TYR A 111 24.21 -5.75 0.06
C TYR A 111 23.59 -4.36 -0.21
N ALA A 112 24.31 -3.48 -0.91
CA ALA A 112 23.85 -2.12 -1.20
C ALA A 112 22.56 -2.07 -2.06
N PRO A 113 22.42 -2.87 -3.14
CA PRO A 113 21.16 -2.94 -3.90
C PRO A 113 19.98 -3.44 -3.06
N ALA A 114 20.20 -4.43 -2.18
CA ALA A 114 19.16 -4.96 -1.30
C ALA A 114 18.63 -3.89 -0.33
N GLY A 115 19.52 -3.05 0.24
CA GLY A 115 19.12 -1.90 1.07
C GLY A 115 18.29 -0.87 0.30
N ILE A 116 18.67 -0.55 -0.95
CA ILE A 116 17.91 0.37 -1.81
C ILE A 116 16.51 -0.18 -2.12
N PHE A 117 16.40 -1.48 -2.44
CA PHE A 117 15.09 -2.10 -2.70
C PHE A 117 14.25 -2.25 -1.43
N ALA A 118 14.86 -2.39 -0.26
CA ALA A 118 14.15 -2.30 1.02
C ALA A 118 13.56 -0.89 1.24
N LEU A 119 14.31 0.18 0.95
CA LEU A 119 13.77 1.56 0.97
C LEU A 119 12.66 1.77 -0.05
N LEU A 120 12.80 1.19 -1.25
CA LEU A 120 11.75 1.25 -2.26
C LEU A 120 10.49 0.51 -1.80
N SER A 121 10.64 -0.63 -1.10
CA SER A 121 9.53 -1.35 -0.47
C SER A 121 8.83 -0.50 0.57
N LEU A 122 9.61 0.21 1.40
CA LEU A 122 9.10 1.11 2.43
C LEU A 122 8.16 2.18 1.85
N LYS A 123 8.52 2.76 0.69
CA LYS A 123 7.65 3.72 -0.01
C LYS A 123 6.26 3.14 -0.28
N TRP A 124 6.19 1.89 -0.74
CA TRP A 124 4.93 1.23 -1.08
C TRP A 124 4.13 0.84 0.17
N THR A 125 4.77 0.36 1.23
CA THR A 125 4.10 -0.03 2.48
C THR A 125 3.57 1.18 3.24
N VAL A 126 4.30 2.32 3.22
CA VAL A 126 3.84 3.59 3.79
C VAL A 126 2.63 4.11 3.01
N MET A 127 2.69 4.08 1.68
CA MET A 127 1.56 4.48 0.83
C MET A 127 0.31 3.64 1.12
N MET A 128 0.46 2.33 1.30
CA MET A 128 -0.60 1.40 1.69
C MET A 128 -1.26 1.80 3.01
N PHE A 129 -0.48 2.19 4.02
CA PHE A 129 -0.99 2.63 5.32
C PHE A 129 -1.77 3.95 5.24
N PHE A 130 -1.26 4.95 4.52
CA PHE A 130 -1.93 6.25 4.37
C PHE A 130 -3.24 6.14 3.58
N GLU A 131 -3.24 5.42 2.47
CA GLU A 131 -4.45 5.17 1.69
C GLU A 131 -5.47 4.37 2.51
N GLY A 132 -5.02 3.36 3.27
CA GLY A 132 -5.86 2.60 4.21
C GLY A 132 -6.59 3.50 5.22
N ARG A 133 -5.87 4.40 5.89
CA ARG A 133 -6.47 5.36 6.83
C ARG A 133 -7.44 6.32 6.16
N LYS A 134 -7.14 6.77 4.94
CA LYS A 134 -8.02 7.68 4.19
C LYS A 134 -9.33 7.01 3.82
N TYR A 135 -9.30 5.76 3.35
CA TYR A 135 -10.50 5.01 3.01
C TYR A 135 -11.33 4.64 4.25
N GLU A 136 -10.69 4.32 5.38
CA GLU A 136 -11.37 4.03 6.66
C GLU A 136 -12.14 5.27 7.17
N LYS A 137 -11.51 6.45 7.12
CA LYS A 137 -12.15 7.70 7.51
C LYS A 137 -13.38 8.02 6.65
N LEU A 138 -13.30 7.76 5.34
CA LEU A 138 -14.41 7.97 4.40
C LEU A 138 -15.58 7.01 4.67
N LEU A 139 -15.30 5.73 4.94
CA LEU A 139 -16.34 4.75 5.27
C LEU A 139 -17.04 5.09 6.59
N ARG A 140 -16.27 5.55 7.58
CA ARG A 140 -16.82 5.98 8.87
C ARG A 140 -17.73 7.20 8.72
N SER A 141 -17.39 8.18 7.88
CA SER A 141 -18.27 9.34 7.66
C SER A 141 -19.58 8.96 6.97
N THR A 142 -19.55 8.07 5.97
CA THR A 142 -20.77 7.64 5.27
C THR A 142 -21.66 6.74 6.15
N GLY A 143 -21.07 5.88 6.98
CA GLY A 143 -21.83 5.03 7.91
C GLY A 143 -22.49 5.78 9.08
N VAL A 144 -21.97 6.97 9.44
CA VAL A 144 -22.60 7.85 10.46
C VAL A 144 -23.81 8.57 9.89
N GLU A 145 -23.83 8.88 8.60
CA GLU A 145 -24.94 9.57 7.92
C GLU A 145 -26.17 8.65 7.76
N GLU A 146 -25.95 7.35 7.56
CA GLU A 146 -27.03 6.34 7.48
C GLU A 146 -27.59 5.96 8.87
N ALA A 147 -26.85 6.22 9.94
CA ALA A 147 -27.25 5.96 11.32
C ALA A 147 -27.93 7.16 12.01
N ALA A 148 -28.20 8.24 11.29
CA ALA A 148 -29.05 9.34 11.75
C ALA A 148 -30.51 9.03 11.35
N PRO A 149 -31.34 8.43 12.24
CA PRO A 149 -32.74 8.24 11.93
C PRO A 149 -33.40 9.61 11.77
N THR A 150 -34.11 9.75 10.65
CA THR A 150 -35.32 10.55 10.47
C THR A 150 -36.19 10.59 11.73
N SER A 151 -35.88 11.48 12.67
CA SER A 151 -36.67 11.72 13.89
C SER A 151 -37.18 13.17 13.99
N TYR A 152 -37.37 13.86 12.86
CA TYR A 152 -37.78 15.27 12.86
C TYR A 152 -39.08 15.60 12.10
N ASN A 153 -39.86 14.62 11.61
CA ASN A 153 -41.11 14.90 10.87
C ASN A 153 -42.28 13.99 11.29
N SER A 154 -42.64 13.95 12.57
CA SER A 154 -43.88 13.26 12.98
C SER A 154 -44.60 13.83 14.22
N VAL A 155 -44.28 15.03 14.71
CA VAL A 155 -45.01 15.63 15.85
C VAL A 155 -45.32 17.12 15.59
N GLU A 156 -45.78 17.46 14.39
CA GLU A 156 -46.39 18.76 14.10
C GLU A 156 -47.68 18.60 13.28
N SER A 157 -48.56 17.69 13.74
CA SER A 157 -49.91 17.52 13.18
C SER A 157 -50.89 17.08 14.25
N GLY A 158 -50.91 17.79 15.38
CA GLY A 158 -51.78 17.49 16.52
C GLY A 158 -52.16 18.71 17.37
N ILE A 159 -52.13 19.91 16.79
CA ILE A 159 -52.77 21.12 17.32
C ILE A 159 -53.27 21.89 16.10
N VAL A 160 -54.55 21.73 15.74
CA VAL A 160 -55.52 22.79 15.39
C VAL A 160 -56.88 22.09 15.29
N ASP A 161 -57.75 22.46 16.25
CA ASP A 161 -59.21 22.37 16.34
C ASP A 161 -59.93 21.00 16.32
#